data_AF-A0A6V7M7A9-F1
#
_entry.id   AF-A0A6V7M7A9-F1
#
_cell.length_a   1.000
_cell.length_b   1.000
_cell.length_c   1.000
_cell.angle_alpha   90.00
_cell.angle_beta   90.00
_cell.angle_gamma   90.00
#
_symmetry.space_group_name_H-M   'P 1'
#
loop_
_entity.id
_entity.type
_entity.pdbx_description
1 polymer ?
#
loop_
_entity_poly.entity_id
_entity_poly.type
_entity_poly.pdbx_seq_one_letter_code
_entity_poly.pdbx_strand_id
1 'polypeptide(L)'
;ILLFCDNVSMEFHGQEQPEFIGSKKGRIYLTTHRMIFNSKDRRDKMLSFSFPFITLSEVELEQPMFGANYIKGKCRAQPNGNWVGECKFKLHFKSGGAIEFGQAMLRAASM
;
A
#
# COMPACT_ATOMS: atom_id res chain seq x y z
N ILE A 1 -9.75 -1.85 12.91
CA ILE A 1 -9.09 -2.53 11.78
C ILE A 1 -10.13 -3.46 11.15
N LEU A 2 -10.32 -3.41 9.83
CA LEU A 2 -11.25 -4.30 9.13
C LEU A 2 -10.61 -5.68 8.90
N LEU A 3 -9.40 -5.69 8.33
CA LEU A 3 -8.56 -6.89 8.17
C LEU A 3 -7.10 -6.50 7.96
N PHE A 4 -6.20 -7.49 7.93
CA PHE A 4 -4.79 -7.29 7.60
C PHE A 4 -4.23 -8.45 6.79
N CYS A 5 -3.18 -8.20 6.02
CA CYS A 5 -2.39 -9.23 5.33
C CYS A 5 -0.91 -9.10 5.70
N ASP A 6 -0.32 -10.22 6.12
CA ASP A 6 1.11 -10.35 6.38
C ASP A 6 1.91 -10.65 5.11
N ASN A 7 3.23 -10.48 5.20
CA ASN A 7 4.18 -10.84 4.14
C ASN A 7 3.88 -10.12 2.81
N VAL A 8 3.50 -8.84 2.93
CA VAL A 8 3.27 -7.96 1.79
C VAL A 8 4.57 -7.22 1.47
N SER A 9 4.96 -7.21 0.20
CA SER A 9 6.07 -6.37 -0.30
C SER A 9 5.49 -5.06 -0.82
N MET A 10 6.06 -3.93 -0.45
CA MET A 10 5.66 -2.61 -0.94
C MET A 10 6.81 -1.92 -1.66
N GLU A 11 6.52 -1.39 -2.83
CA GLU A 11 7.45 -0.61 -3.65
C GLU A 11 6.80 0.69 -4.09
N PHE A 12 7.61 1.74 -4.20
CA PHE A 12 7.19 3.03 -4.70
C PHE A 12 7.96 3.40 -5.97
N HIS A 13 7.33 4.24 -6.81
CA HIS A 13 7.97 4.89 -7.94
C HIS A 13 7.55 6.37 -8.01
N GLY A 14 8.41 7.22 -8.56
CA GLY A 14 8.15 8.66 -8.72
C GLY A 14 8.56 9.52 -7.52
N GLN A 15 9.26 8.95 -6.54
CA GLN A 15 9.83 9.67 -5.38
C GLN A 15 11.31 9.31 -5.23
N GLU A 16 12.15 10.31 -5.02
CA GLU A 16 13.61 10.14 -4.88
C GLU A 16 14.09 10.12 -3.42
N GLN A 17 13.19 10.47 -2.49
CA GLN A 17 13.50 10.45 -1.07
C GLN A 17 13.86 9.03 -0.60
N PRO A 18 14.87 8.86 0.28
CA PRO A 18 15.35 7.54 0.71
C PRO A 18 14.27 6.61 1.29
N GLU A 19 13.22 7.17 1.89
CA GLU A 19 12.05 6.48 2.43
C GLU A 19 11.30 5.68 1.36
N PHE A 20 11.33 6.14 0.11
CA PHE A 20 10.59 5.56 -1.03
C PHE A 20 11.42 4.58 -1.85
N ILE A 21 12.75 4.57 -1.69
CA ILE A 21 13.65 3.74 -2.48
C ILE A 21 13.65 2.29 -2.00
N GLY A 22 13.57 1.35 -2.94
CA GLY A 22 13.65 -0.09 -2.69
C GLY A 22 12.36 -0.72 -2.12
N SER A 23 12.37 -2.06 -2.06
CA SER A 23 11.22 -2.88 -1.63
C SER A 23 11.20 -3.04 -0.11
N LYS A 24 10.06 -2.75 0.53
CA LYS A 24 9.86 -2.97 1.97
C LYS A 24 8.98 -4.19 2.19
N LYS A 25 9.30 -5.02 3.19
CA LYS A 25 8.48 -6.19 3.55
C LYS A 25 7.76 -5.93 4.86
N GLY A 26 6.46 -6.20 4.88
CA GLY A 26 5.63 -5.72 5.98
C GLY A 26 4.30 -6.42 6.09
N ARG A 27 3.42 -5.72 6.79
CA ARG A 27 2.01 -6.05 6.93
C ARG A 27 1.19 -4.84 6.48
N ILE A 28 0.15 -5.09 5.70
CA ILE A 28 -0.83 -4.07 5.32
C ILE A 28 -2.10 -4.26 6.15
N TYR A 29 -2.62 -3.16 6.68
CA TYR A 29 -3.86 -3.11 7.42
C TYR A 29 -4.90 -2.33 6.62
N LEU A 30 -6.14 -2.81 6.65
CA LEU A 30 -7.28 -2.09 6.12
C LEU A 30 -8.10 -1.50 7.26
N THR A 31 -8.53 -0.26 7.11
CA THR A 31 -9.46 0.42 7.99
C THR A 31 -10.65 0.94 7.18
N THR A 32 -11.60 1.58 7.85
CA THR A 32 -12.73 2.25 7.19
C THR A 32 -12.33 3.48 6.37
N HIS A 33 -11.14 4.06 6.57
CA HIS A 33 -10.75 5.33 5.92
C HIS A 33 -9.45 5.27 5.13
N ARG A 34 -8.64 4.23 5.35
CA ARG A 34 -7.27 4.12 4.83
C ARG A 34 -6.73 2.71 4.84
N MET A 35 -5.74 2.48 3.99
CA MET A 35 -4.78 1.39 4.19
C MET A 35 -3.57 1.90 5.00
N ILE A 36 -2.92 1.03 5.76
CA ILE A 36 -1.70 1.36 6.51
C ILE A 36 -0.69 0.22 6.31
N PHE A 37 0.45 0.52 5.72
CA PHE A 37 1.57 -0.42 5.65
C PHE A 37 2.49 -0.20 6.84
N ASN A 38 2.93 -1.28 7.48
CA ASN A 38 4.00 -1.26 8.49
C ASN A 38 5.14 -2.17 8.06
N SER A 39 6.36 -1.65 8.02
CA SER A 39 7.55 -2.45 7.76
C SER A 39 7.84 -3.41 8.93
N LYS A 40 8.35 -4.60 8.59
CA LYS A 40 8.89 -5.56 9.55
C LYS A 40 10.37 -5.29 9.88
N ASP A 41 11.12 -4.62 9.01
CA ASP A 41 12.52 -4.25 9.30
C ASP A 41 12.56 -2.89 10.01
N ARG A 42 13.01 -2.88 11.26
CA ARG A 42 13.10 -1.64 12.06
C ARG A 42 14.20 -0.70 11.58
N ARG A 43 15.05 -1.15 10.65
CA ARG A 43 16.11 -0.36 10.02
C ARG A 43 15.64 0.34 8.75
N ASP A 44 14.44 0.01 8.24
CA ASP A 44 13.87 0.72 7.10
C ASP A 44 13.64 2.19 7.46
N LYS A 45 14.07 3.10 6.58
CA LYS A 45 13.80 4.53 6.73
C LYS A 45 12.30 4.84 6.75
N MET A 46 11.51 4.06 6.02
CA MET A 46 10.05 4.10 6.05
C MET A 46 9.52 2.92 6.88
N LEU A 47 9.12 3.22 8.12
CA LEU A 47 8.55 2.23 9.04
C LEU A 47 7.04 2.05 8.88
N SER A 48 6.34 3.08 8.43
CA SER A 48 4.91 3.04 8.17
C SER A 48 4.52 4.01 7.05
N PHE A 49 3.53 3.61 6.25
CA PHE A 49 2.94 4.47 5.22
C PHE A 49 1.42 4.39 5.29
N SER A 50 0.76 5.54 5.33
CA SER A 50 -0.70 5.66 5.36
C SER A 50 -1.20 6.00 3.96
N PHE A 51 -2.23 5.29 3.50
CA PHE A 51 -2.94 5.48 2.24
C PHE A 51 -4.40 5.91 2.52
N PRO A 52 -4.68 7.17 2.86
CA PRO A 52 -6.05 7.67 2.95
C PRO A 52 -6.80 7.46 1.62
N PHE A 53 -8.04 6.97 1.66
CA PHE A 53 -8.76 6.69 0.41
C PHE A 53 -8.95 7.94 -0.46
N ILE A 54 -9.13 9.11 0.16
CA ILE A 54 -9.26 10.39 -0.53
C ILE A 54 -8.00 10.82 -1.31
N THR A 55 -6.84 10.23 -1.02
CA THR A 55 -5.58 10.53 -1.73
C THR A 55 -5.24 9.53 -2.80
N LEU A 56 -6.06 8.48 -2.98
CA LEU A 56 -5.81 7.40 -3.91
C LEU A 56 -6.44 7.68 -5.27
N SER A 57 -5.74 7.25 -6.32
CA SER A 57 -6.26 7.23 -7.68
C SER A 57 -5.65 6.06 -8.45
N GLU A 58 -6.30 5.66 -9.55
CA GLU A 58 -5.81 4.57 -10.44
C GLU A 58 -5.51 3.27 -9.67
N VAL A 59 -6.36 2.94 -8.69
CA VAL A 59 -6.18 1.74 -7.87
C VAL A 59 -6.69 0.52 -8.62
N GLU A 60 -5.81 -0.46 -8.81
CA GLU A 60 -6.09 -1.68 -9.58
C GLU A 60 -5.60 -2.91 -8.80
N LEU A 61 -6.43 -3.97 -8.78
CA LEU A 61 -6.04 -5.31 -8.32
C LEU A 61 -5.65 -6.13 -9.56
N GLU A 62 -4.41 -6.59 -9.58
CA GLU A 62 -3.84 -7.38 -10.66
C GLU A 62 -3.66 -8.83 -10.22
N GLN A 63 -4.17 -9.74 -11.05
CA GLN A 63 -4.13 -11.20 -10.83
C GLN A 63 -3.38 -11.87 -11.99
N PRO A 64 -2.03 -11.80 -12.00
CA PRO A 64 -1.26 -12.39 -13.08
C PRO A 64 -1.35 -13.92 -13.02
N MET A 65 -1.34 -14.57 -14.20
CA MET A 65 -1.31 -16.04 -14.31
C MET A 65 -0.09 -16.66 -13.61
N PHE A 66 1.00 -15.90 -13.51
CA PHE A 66 2.23 -16.28 -12.82
C PHE A 66 2.67 -15.19 -11.84
N GLY A 67 3.10 -15.61 -10.64
CA GLY A 67 3.54 -14.69 -9.59
C GLY A 67 2.44 -14.35 -8.60
N ALA A 68 2.73 -13.38 -7.72
CA ALA A 68 1.81 -12.97 -6.67
C ALA A 68 0.86 -11.88 -7.15
N ASN A 69 -0.41 -11.98 -6.74
CA ASN A 69 -1.38 -10.90 -6.90
C ASN A 69 -0.87 -9.63 -6.24
N TYR A 70 -1.19 -8.49 -6.85
CA TYR A 70 -0.75 -7.21 -6.32
C TYR A 70 -1.81 -6.12 -6.51
N ILE A 71 -1.83 -5.17 -5.57
CA ILE A 71 -2.61 -3.94 -5.69
C ILE A 71 -1.63 -2.83 -6.05
N LYS A 72 -1.92 -2.09 -7.12
CA LYS A 72 -1.15 -0.91 -7.52
C LYS A 72 -2.05 0.32 -7.54
N GLY A 73 -1.43 1.49 -7.49
CA GLY A 73 -2.13 2.75 -7.71
C GLY A 73 -1.25 3.95 -7.46
N LYS A 74 -1.86 5.12 -7.40
CA LYS A 74 -1.23 6.38 -7.04
C LYS A 74 -1.70 6.83 -5.68
N CYS A 75 -0.81 7.46 -4.93
CA CYS A 75 -1.13 8.16 -3.70
C CYS A 75 -0.59 9.59 -3.83
N ARG A 76 -1.42 10.59 -3.53
CA ARG A 76 -0.99 11.97 -3.40
C ARG A 76 -0.56 12.27 -1.96
N ALA A 77 0.49 13.07 -1.79
CA ALA A 77 0.91 13.55 -0.48
C ALA A 77 -0.17 14.45 0.15
N GLN A 78 -0.39 14.30 1.46
CA GLN A 78 -1.21 15.24 2.23
C GLN A 78 -0.33 16.37 2.80
N PRO A 79 -0.91 17.55 3.11
CA PRO A 79 -0.23 18.57 3.89
C PRO A 79 0.36 17.96 5.18
N ASN A 80 1.61 18.30 5.49
CA ASN A 80 2.34 17.79 6.65
C ASN A 80 2.58 16.26 6.64
N GLY A 81 2.52 15.61 5.46
CA GLY A 81 2.74 14.16 5.30
C GLY A 81 4.20 13.70 5.26
N ASN A 82 5.18 14.58 5.51
CA ASN A 82 6.63 14.36 5.40
C ASN A 82 7.19 14.15 3.97
N TRP A 83 6.37 14.32 2.95
CA TRP A 83 6.79 14.28 1.54
C TRP A 83 5.82 15.12 0.68
N VAL A 84 6.16 15.33 -0.58
CA VAL A 84 5.39 16.17 -1.52
C VAL A 84 5.21 15.49 -2.87
N GLY A 85 4.11 15.83 -3.55
CA GLY A 85 3.80 15.32 -4.88
C GLY A 85 2.95 14.05 -4.85
N GLU A 86 3.27 13.13 -5.75
CA GLU A 86 2.55 11.86 -5.94
C GLU A 86 3.56 10.72 -6.03
N CYS A 87 3.18 9.54 -5.54
CA CYS A 87 3.95 8.31 -5.73
C CYS A 87 3.04 7.24 -6.32
N LYS A 88 3.59 6.41 -7.21
CA LYS A 88 2.97 5.14 -7.58
C LYS A 88 3.39 4.10 -6.55
N PHE A 89 2.47 3.27 -6.08
CA PHE A 89 2.76 2.16 -5.19
C PHE A 89 2.40 0.82 -5.82
N LYS A 90 3.08 -0.24 -5.38
CA LYS A 90 2.71 -1.64 -5.64
C LYS A 90 2.80 -2.43 -4.34
N LEU A 91 1.74 -3.14 -4.00
CA LEU A 91 1.61 -4.02 -2.84
C LEU A 91 1.49 -5.46 -3.34
N HIS A 92 2.55 -6.26 -3.21
CA HIS A 92 2.58 -7.67 -3.60
C HIS A 92 2.20 -8.58 -2.44
N PHE A 93 1.16 -9.38 -2.59
CA PHE A 93 0.61 -10.27 -1.56
C PHE A 93 1.20 -11.68 -1.72
N LYS A 94 2.41 -11.89 -1.18
CA LYS A 94 3.18 -13.13 -1.40
C LYS A 94 2.60 -14.36 -0.68
N SER A 95 1.68 -14.16 0.26
CA SER A 95 1.03 -15.23 1.04
C SER A 95 -0.48 -15.33 0.76
N GLY A 96 -0.96 -14.78 -0.36
CA GLY A 96 -2.40 -14.71 -0.67
C GLY A 96 -3.12 -13.57 0.04
N GLY A 97 -4.46 -13.56 -0.03
CA GLY A 97 -5.31 -12.55 0.61
C GLY A 97 -5.55 -11.27 -0.19
N ALA A 98 -4.95 -11.12 -1.39
CA ALA A 98 -5.08 -9.91 -2.20
C ALA A 98 -6.52 -9.64 -2.66
N ILE A 99 -7.27 -10.70 -2.98
CA ILE A 99 -8.63 -10.58 -3.51
C ILE A 99 -9.57 -10.13 -2.39
N GLU A 100 -9.52 -10.80 -1.24
CA GLU A 100 -10.30 -10.48 -0.05
C GLU A 100 -9.96 -9.06 0.45
N PHE A 101 -8.67 -8.71 0.46
CA PHE A 101 -8.21 -7.38 0.81
C PHE A 101 -8.75 -6.33 -0.16
N GLY A 102 -8.64 -6.56 -1.47
CA GLY A 102 -9.14 -5.65 -2.51
C GLY A 102 -10.65 -5.46 -2.46
N GLN A 103 -11.41 -6.55 -2.30
CA GLN A 103 -12.88 -6.48 -2.15
C GLN A 103 -13.30 -5.70 -0.91
N ALA A 104 -12.65 -5.95 0.23
CA ALA A 104 -12.94 -5.21 1.46
C ALA A 104 -12.55 -3.74 1.33
N MET A 105 -11.45 -3.44 0.63
CA MET A 105 -11.00 -2.07 0.36
C MET A 105 -12.02 -1.30 -0.48
N LEU A 106 -12.56 -1.91 -1.54
CA LEU A 106 -13.60 -1.29 -2.38
C LEU A 106 -14.87 -0.99 -1.56
N ARG A 107 -15.31 -1.92 -0.71
CA ARG A 107 -16.45 -1.70 0.18
C ARG A 107 -16.17 -0.55 1.14
N ALA A 108 -15.00 -0.52 1.77
CA ALA A 108 -14.63 0.53 2.72
C ALA A 108 -14.50 1.91 2.05
N ALA A 109 -14.03 1.97 0.80
CA ALA A 109 -13.92 3.22 0.04
C ALA A 109 -15.27 3.75 -0.48
N SER A 110 -16.30 2.91 -0.52
CA SER A 110 -17.68 3.30 -0.90
C SER A 110 -18.56 3.77 0.26
N MET A 111 -18.03 3.75 1.48
CA MET A 111 -18.71 4.24 2.69
C MET A 111 -18.41 5.72 2.92
#